data_AF-D8TM07-F1
#
_entry.id   AF-D8TM07-F1
#
_cell.length_a   1.000
_cell.length_b   1.000
_cell.length_c   1.000
_cell.angle_alpha   90.00
_cell.angle_beta   90.00
_cell.angle_gamma   90.00
#
_symmetry.space_group_name_H-M   'P 1'
#
loop_
_entity.id
_entity.type
_entity.pdbx_description
1 polymer ?
#
loop_
_entity_poly.entity_id
_entity_poly.type
_entity_poly.pdbx_seq_one_letter_code
_entity_poly.pdbx_strand_id
1 'polypeptide(L)'
;SAHSGAPPPGSPPVPGQAAPRPRLLALHGWRTSGVVLAQQAARGPPLTDVQRAFQPPFFEWWDAVQDKSGAVLRYEGVEATLALLVSELQRCSAAGRPVVGLVGFSQGAMLGGLVAALQERGEGGLRDIPPLRCVVLIGGGVVRDPAFAHLCHLIGRLDPLQPNGEQLVGMFKQPLVLFHDQGHVVPRLSADQLCQLGGFLRTHLLGSDLDPDASPGAVFPPCLMMGILRLRMLQTVLLAGMTLVLLLLTCC
;
A
#
# COMPACT_ATOMS: atom_id res chain seq x y z
N SER A 1 3.47 27.64 36.58
CA SER A 1 3.64 26.18 36.47
C SER A 1 2.43 25.56 35.82
N ALA A 2 2.55 25.08 34.59
CA ALA A 2 1.60 24.16 33.95
C ALA A 2 2.36 23.41 32.85
N HIS A 3 2.89 22.23 33.18
CA HIS A 3 3.46 21.33 32.20
C HIS A 3 2.32 20.52 31.57
N SER A 4 2.08 20.72 30.28
CA SER A 4 1.27 19.83 29.45
C SER A 4 2.05 18.54 29.21
N GLY A 5 1.99 17.62 30.19
CA GLY A 5 2.54 16.28 30.05
C GLY A 5 1.69 15.46 29.07
N ALA A 6 2.34 14.77 28.14
CA ALA A 6 1.69 13.73 27.35
C ALA A 6 1.07 12.68 28.30
N PRO A 7 -0.10 12.11 27.97
CA PRO A 7 -0.75 11.12 28.82
C PRO A 7 0.12 9.86 28.96
N PRO A 8 0.12 9.22 30.13
CA PRO A 8 0.88 7.99 30.35
C PRO A 8 0.37 6.86 29.44
N PRO A 9 1.24 5.93 29.03
CA PRO A 9 0.87 4.79 28.20
C PRO A 9 -0.21 3.95 28.89
N GLY A 10 -1.32 3.71 28.19
CA GLY A 10 -2.48 2.96 28.72
C GLY A 10 -3.68 3.82 29.15
N SER A 11 -3.62 5.15 29.01
CA SER A 11 -4.79 6.01 29.24
C SER A 11 -5.88 5.75 28.19
N PRO A 12 -7.17 5.66 28.59
CA PRO A 12 -8.26 5.51 27.62
C PRO A 12 -8.26 6.69 26.63
N PRO A 13 -8.59 6.45 25.34
CA PRO A 13 -8.60 7.50 24.34
C PRO A 13 -9.53 8.64 24.76
N VAL A 14 -9.05 9.88 24.65
CA VAL A 14 -9.86 11.07 24.94
C VAL A 14 -11.09 11.07 24.01
N PRO A 15 -12.33 11.13 24.54
CA PRO A 15 -13.53 11.13 23.72
C PRO A 15 -13.49 12.29 22.70
N GLY A 16 -13.52 11.96 21.40
CA GLY A 16 -13.48 12.94 20.31
C GLY A 16 -12.15 13.03 19.54
N GLN A 17 -11.08 12.35 19.96
CA GLN A 17 -9.90 12.15 19.10
C GLN A 17 -10.14 10.97 18.16
N ALA A 18 -10.13 11.24 16.85
CA ALA A 18 -10.16 10.19 15.84
C ALA A 18 -9.00 9.21 16.07
N ALA A 19 -9.29 7.91 16.08
CA ALA A 19 -8.26 6.89 16.20
C ALA A 19 -7.16 7.12 15.15
N PRO A 20 -5.87 6.97 15.51
CA PRO A 20 -4.78 7.17 14.58
C PRO A 20 -4.94 6.25 13.37
N ARG A 21 -4.91 6.84 12.17
CA ARG A 21 -5.10 6.09 10.93
C ARG A 21 -3.93 5.13 10.71
N PRO A 22 -4.19 3.88 10.30
CA PRO A 22 -3.12 2.92 10.02
C PRO A 22 -2.22 3.44 8.89
N ARG A 23 -0.90 3.26 9.04
CA ARG A 23 0.11 3.68 8.06
C ARG A 23 0.66 2.48 7.33
N LEU A 24 0.61 2.54 6.00
CA LEU A 24 1.27 1.59 5.12
C LEU A 24 2.51 2.23 4.50
N LEU A 25 3.57 1.44 4.31
CA LEU A 25 4.74 1.84 3.53
C LEU A 25 4.69 1.16 2.15
N ALA A 26 4.86 1.97 1.11
CA ALA A 26 4.80 1.53 -0.28
C ALA A 26 6.22 1.33 -0.86
N LEU A 27 6.47 0.16 -1.44
CA LEU A 27 7.77 -0.26 -1.99
C LEU A 27 7.67 -0.40 -3.51
N HIS A 28 8.38 0.46 -4.26
CA HIS A 28 8.30 0.54 -5.72
C HIS A 28 8.95 -0.65 -6.43
N GLY A 29 8.72 -0.79 -7.73
CA GLY A 29 9.32 -1.83 -8.57
C GLY A 29 10.74 -1.51 -9.03
N TRP A 30 11.38 -2.47 -9.69
CA TRP A 30 12.72 -2.32 -10.25
C TRP A 30 12.80 -1.16 -11.25
N ARG A 31 13.83 -0.30 -11.12
CA ARG A 31 14.07 0.88 -11.96
C ARG A 31 12.86 1.82 -12.06
N THR A 32 12.16 1.98 -10.95
CA THR A 32 11.07 2.97 -10.80
C THR A 32 11.36 3.88 -9.60
N SER A 33 10.36 4.61 -9.10
CA SER A 33 10.48 5.42 -7.90
C SER A 33 9.17 5.41 -7.10
N GLY A 34 9.21 5.91 -5.86
CA GLY A 34 8.00 6.09 -5.06
C GLY A 34 6.97 6.99 -5.74
N VAL A 35 7.42 7.97 -6.56
CA VAL A 35 6.53 8.84 -7.34
C VAL A 35 5.82 8.05 -8.44
N VAL A 36 6.55 7.20 -9.16
CA VAL A 36 5.98 6.33 -10.20
C VAL A 36 4.93 5.40 -9.58
N LEU A 37 5.27 4.73 -8.47
CA LEU A 37 4.35 3.84 -7.78
C LEU A 37 3.10 4.59 -7.28
N ALA A 38 3.28 5.78 -6.69
CA ALA A 38 2.17 6.60 -6.21
C ALA A 38 1.20 7.00 -7.34
N GLN A 39 1.73 7.35 -8.52
CA GLN A 39 0.91 7.66 -9.69
C GLN A 39 0.19 6.44 -10.25
N GLN A 40 0.83 5.27 -10.26
CA GLN A 40 0.21 4.02 -10.68
C GLN A 40 -0.87 3.52 -9.70
N ALA A 41 -0.68 3.77 -8.40
CA ALA A 41 -1.67 3.45 -7.37
C ALA A 41 -2.85 4.44 -7.36
N ALA A 42 -2.65 5.68 -7.82
CA ALA A 42 -3.71 6.67 -8.01
C ALA A 42 -4.50 6.40 -9.31
N ARG A 43 -5.81 6.69 -9.32
CA ARG A 43 -6.68 6.45 -10.50
C ARG A 43 -6.26 7.29 -11.71
N GLY A 44 -6.18 6.69 -12.91
CA GLY A 44 -5.92 7.38 -14.20
C GLY A 44 -5.46 6.41 -15.31
N PRO A 45 -5.61 6.74 -16.62
CA PRO A 45 -5.16 5.88 -17.73
C PRO A 45 -3.69 5.48 -17.59
N PRO A 46 -3.32 4.22 -17.94
CA PRO A 46 -1.93 3.77 -17.83
C PRO A 46 -1.03 4.65 -18.69
N LEU A 47 0.06 5.15 -18.09
CA LEU A 47 1.07 5.92 -18.81
C LEU A 47 1.89 4.95 -19.66
N THR A 48 1.74 5.02 -20.98
CA THR A 48 2.50 4.26 -21.99
C THR A 48 3.99 4.62 -22.03
N ASP A 49 4.52 5.34 -21.04
CA ASP A 49 5.75 6.10 -21.11
C ASP A 49 6.48 6.21 -19.77
N VAL A 50 6.60 5.15 -18.98
CA VAL A 50 7.28 5.27 -17.66
C VAL A 50 8.75 5.76 -17.77
N GLN A 51 9.40 5.63 -18.94
CA GLN A 51 10.69 6.28 -19.24
C GLN A 51 10.59 7.66 -19.91
N ARG A 52 9.45 7.99 -20.55
CA ARG A 52 9.19 9.28 -21.23
C ARG A 52 8.49 10.31 -20.30
N ALA A 53 7.81 9.86 -19.25
CA ALA A 53 6.97 10.64 -18.36
C ALA A 53 7.61 10.93 -17.00
N PHE A 54 8.65 10.19 -16.61
CA PHE A 54 9.32 10.36 -15.32
C PHE A 54 10.79 10.69 -15.51
N GLN A 55 11.21 11.80 -14.94
CA GLN A 55 12.61 12.16 -14.88
C GLN A 55 13.31 11.34 -13.79
N PRO A 56 14.62 11.04 -13.95
CA PRO A 56 15.42 10.44 -12.90
C PRO A 56 15.34 11.25 -11.59
N PRO A 57 15.69 10.64 -10.44
CA PRO A 57 16.34 9.33 -10.30
C PRO A 57 15.39 8.13 -10.30
N PHE A 58 15.89 7.01 -10.84
CA PHE A 58 15.29 5.68 -10.70
C PHE A 58 16.07 4.89 -9.65
N PHE A 59 15.36 4.03 -8.92
CA PHE A 59 15.93 3.24 -7.85
C PHE A 59 15.61 1.76 -8.02
N GLU A 60 16.47 0.93 -7.46
CA GLU A 60 16.29 -0.51 -7.31
C GLU A 60 16.66 -0.90 -5.88
N TRP A 61 16.03 -1.97 -5.40
CA TRP A 61 16.23 -2.47 -4.04
C TRP A 61 17.46 -3.37 -3.94
N TRP A 62 17.85 -3.99 -5.04
CA TRP A 62 19.11 -4.72 -5.20
C TRP A 62 19.41 -4.89 -6.68
N ASP A 63 20.67 -5.16 -6.99
CA ASP A 63 21.08 -5.59 -8.31
C ASP A 63 21.04 -7.13 -8.40
N ALA A 64 20.37 -7.64 -9.43
CA ALA A 64 20.35 -9.08 -9.73
C ALA A 64 21.46 -9.36 -10.74
N VAL A 65 22.65 -9.65 -10.22
CA VAL A 65 23.84 -9.91 -11.04
C VAL A 65 23.65 -11.22 -11.78
N GLN A 66 23.62 -11.14 -13.10
CA GLN A 66 23.43 -12.27 -14.00
C GLN A 66 24.74 -12.67 -14.67
N ASP A 67 24.86 -13.96 -15.00
CA ASP A 67 25.90 -14.42 -15.91
C ASP A 67 25.54 -14.16 -17.38
N LYS A 68 26.42 -14.59 -18.30
CA LYS A 68 26.23 -14.41 -19.74
C LYS A 68 25.02 -15.18 -20.31
N SER A 69 24.49 -16.16 -19.58
CA SER A 69 23.29 -16.92 -19.95
C SER A 69 22.00 -16.28 -19.45
N GLY A 70 22.09 -15.21 -18.64
CA GLY A 70 20.95 -14.57 -17.98
C GLY A 70 20.56 -15.24 -16.66
N ALA A 71 21.33 -16.22 -16.18
CA ALA A 71 21.09 -16.85 -14.89
C ALA A 71 21.56 -15.92 -13.77
N VAL A 72 20.68 -15.68 -12.78
CA VAL A 72 21.02 -14.86 -11.61
C VAL A 72 22.04 -15.60 -10.75
N LEU A 73 23.22 -15.02 -10.58
CA LEU A 73 24.31 -15.55 -9.75
C LEU A 73 24.16 -15.12 -8.29
N ARG A 74 23.86 -13.84 -8.07
CA ARG A 74 23.75 -13.25 -6.73
C ARG A 74 22.92 -11.96 -6.77
N TYR A 75 22.46 -11.56 -5.59
CA TYR A 75 21.78 -10.29 -5.39
C TYR A 75 22.70 -9.37 -4.58
N GLU A 76 23.04 -8.20 -5.11
CA GLU A 76 23.91 -7.23 -4.45
C GLU A 76 23.09 -6.06 -3.89
N GLY A 77 23.39 -5.64 -2.65
CA GLY A 77 22.74 -4.48 -2.00
C GLY A 77 21.48 -4.81 -1.20
N VAL A 78 21.05 -6.08 -1.13
CA VAL A 78 19.87 -6.52 -0.36
C VAL A 78 20.03 -6.15 1.13
N GLU A 79 21.20 -6.38 1.71
CA GLU A 79 21.49 -6.12 3.13
C GLU A 79 21.45 -4.62 3.44
N ALA A 80 22.00 -3.79 2.55
CA ALA A 80 21.97 -2.34 2.69
C ALA A 80 20.52 -1.81 2.61
N THR A 81 19.74 -2.32 1.66
CA THR A 81 18.31 -2.01 1.53
C THR A 81 17.52 -2.42 2.76
N LEU A 82 17.75 -3.62 3.29
CA LEU A 82 17.11 -4.09 4.52
C LEU A 82 17.46 -3.17 5.70
N ALA A 83 18.74 -2.79 5.85
CA ALA A 83 19.16 -1.87 6.92
C ALA A 83 18.48 -0.49 6.82
N LEU A 84 18.35 0.06 5.62
CA LEU A 84 17.64 1.32 5.38
C LEU A 84 16.16 1.21 5.73
N LEU A 85 15.51 0.14 5.29
CA LEU A 85 14.09 -0.10 5.55
C LEU A 85 13.81 -0.29 7.05
N VAL A 86 14.61 -1.11 7.73
CA VAL A 86 14.53 -1.33 9.19
C VAL A 86 14.72 0.00 9.93
N SER A 87 15.71 0.81 9.54
CA SER A 87 15.95 2.13 10.14
C SER A 87 14.74 3.06 9.98
N GLU A 88 14.09 3.06 8.81
CA GLU A 88 12.89 3.86 8.56
C GLU A 88 11.68 3.38 9.36
N LEU A 89 11.50 2.06 9.50
CA LEU A 89 10.45 1.47 10.34
C LEU A 89 10.66 1.83 11.83
N GLN A 90 11.89 1.73 12.32
CA GLN A 90 12.27 2.15 13.68
C GLN A 90 12.03 3.65 13.89
N ARG A 91 12.45 4.49 12.94
CA ARG A 91 12.25 5.95 12.99
C ARG A 91 10.77 6.31 13.04
N CYS A 92 9.93 5.65 12.24
CA CYS A 92 8.49 5.83 12.26
C CYS A 92 7.87 5.40 13.60
N SER A 93 8.30 4.26 14.14
CA SER A 93 7.87 3.77 15.45
C SER A 93 8.22 4.75 16.58
N ALA A 94 9.48 5.18 16.66
CA ALA A 94 9.98 6.14 17.64
C ALA A 94 9.26 7.50 17.57
N ALA A 95 8.81 7.90 16.39
CA ALA A 95 8.02 9.12 16.18
C ALA A 95 6.52 8.95 16.52
N GLY A 96 6.12 7.85 17.17
CA GLY A 96 4.72 7.57 17.52
C GLY A 96 3.80 7.31 16.32
N ARG A 97 4.39 6.98 15.16
CA ARG A 97 3.66 6.79 13.90
C ARG A 97 4.10 5.48 13.22
N PRO A 98 3.94 4.33 13.89
CA PRO A 98 4.45 3.07 13.37
C PRO A 98 3.82 2.72 12.01
N VAL A 99 4.65 2.13 11.14
CA VAL A 99 4.17 1.49 9.92
C VAL A 99 3.61 0.13 10.34
N VAL A 100 2.35 -0.12 9.99
CA VAL A 100 1.61 -1.32 10.41
C VAL A 100 1.30 -2.26 9.25
N GLY A 101 1.75 -1.93 8.04
CA GLY A 101 1.66 -2.82 6.89
C GLY A 101 2.52 -2.34 5.73
N LEU A 102 2.77 -3.24 4.78
CA LEU A 102 3.56 -2.97 3.59
C LEU A 102 2.71 -3.19 2.33
N VAL A 103 2.98 -2.42 1.30
CA VAL A 103 2.47 -2.65 -0.06
C VAL A 103 3.67 -2.61 -1.00
N GLY A 104 3.91 -3.66 -1.77
CA GLY A 104 5.05 -3.73 -2.67
C GLY A 104 4.65 -4.12 -4.09
N PHE A 105 5.35 -3.55 -5.07
CA PHE A 105 5.24 -3.95 -6.48
C PHE A 105 6.54 -4.58 -6.97
N SER A 106 6.46 -5.70 -7.71
CA SER A 106 7.60 -6.37 -8.35
C SER A 106 8.73 -6.67 -7.34
N GLN A 107 9.92 -6.12 -7.55
CA GLN A 107 11.04 -6.20 -6.60
C GLN A 107 10.67 -5.68 -5.19
N GLY A 108 9.88 -4.61 -5.09
CA GLY A 108 9.37 -4.11 -3.81
C GLY A 108 8.38 -5.06 -3.13
N ALA A 109 7.64 -5.89 -3.90
CA ALA A 109 6.80 -6.95 -3.35
C ALA A 109 7.66 -8.06 -2.73
N MET A 110 8.69 -8.49 -3.43
CA MET A 110 9.65 -9.47 -2.91
C MET A 110 10.32 -8.97 -1.62
N LEU A 111 10.72 -7.69 -1.57
CA LEU A 111 11.26 -7.05 -0.35
C LEU A 111 10.24 -7.06 0.79
N GLY A 112 8.99 -6.68 0.51
CA GLY A 112 7.93 -6.66 1.51
C GLY A 112 7.66 -8.05 2.11
N GLY A 113 7.65 -9.10 1.28
CA GLY A 113 7.54 -10.48 1.74
C GLY A 113 8.72 -10.92 2.61
N LEU A 114 9.95 -10.58 2.21
CA LEU A 114 11.16 -10.89 2.98
C LEU A 114 11.14 -10.23 4.37
N VAL A 115 10.81 -8.95 4.43
CA VAL A 115 10.73 -8.20 5.70
C VAL A 115 9.68 -8.78 6.63
N ALA A 116 8.51 -9.16 6.09
CA ALA A 116 7.45 -9.76 6.88
C ALA A 116 7.89 -11.09 7.52
N ALA A 117 8.56 -11.94 6.73
CA ALA A 117 9.06 -13.21 7.23
C ALA A 117 10.21 -13.04 8.24
N LEU A 118 11.16 -12.14 7.98
CA LEU A 118 12.22 -11.80 8.94
C LEU A 118 11.63 -11.30 10.27
N GLN A 119 10.59 -10.45 10.22
CA GLN A 119 9.93 -9.97 11.44
C GLN A 119 9.24 -11.09 12.20
N GLU A 120 8.55 -12.00 11.51
CA GLU A 120 7.87 -13.13 12.14
C GLU A 120 8.84 -14.07 12.87
N ARG A 121 10.07 -14.23 12.36
CA ARG A 121 11.14 -14.98 13.04
C ARG A 121 11.89 -14.17 14.10
N GLY A 122 11.61 -12.88 14.23
CA GLY A 122 12.36 -11.99 15.12
C GLY A 122 13.82 -11.80 14.69
N GLU A 123 14.09 -11.73 13.38
CA GLU A 123 15.40 -11.50 12.79
C GLU A 123 15.55 -10.07 12.24
N GLY A 124 16.73 -9.73 11.73
CA GLY A 124 16.94 -8.50 10.94
C GLY A 124 16.76 -7.18 11.69
N GLY A 125 16.81 -7.16 13.02
CA GLY A 125 16.59 -5.94 13.81
C GLY A 125 15.12 -5.49 13.88
N LEU A 126 14.18 -6.38 13.51
CA LEU A 126 12.75 -6.09 13.46
C LEU A 126 11.99 -6.37 14.78
N ARG A 127 12.68 -6.90 15.81
CA ARG A 127 12.09 -7.28 17.11
C ARG A 127 11.42 -6.13 17.85
N ASP A 128 12.03 -4.94 17.81
CA ASP A 128 11.56 -3.76 18.54
C ASP A 128 10.61 -2.88 17.70
N ILE A 129 10.32 -3.30 16.46
CA ILE A 129 9.35 -2.63 15.58
C ILE A 129 7.98 -3.29 15.81
N PRO A 130 6.90 -2.50 15.96
CA PRO A 130 5.55 -3.05 16.02
C PRO A 130 5.27 -4.06 14.89
N PRO A 131 4.63 -5.20 15.18
CA PRO A 131 4.36 -6.21 14.17
C PRO A 131 3.57 -5.64 13.00
N LEU A 132 4.02 -5.95 11.79
CA LEU A 132 3.23 -5.74 10.59
C LEU A 132 1.93 -6.54 10.72
N ARG A 133 0.82 -5.90 10.38
CA ARG A 133 -0.51 -6.51 10.44
C ARG A 133 -0.93 -7.12 9.11
N CYS A 134 -0.44 -6.57 8.00
CA CYS A 134 -0.62 -7.15 6.68
C CYS A 134 0.47 -6.74 5.69
N VAL A 135 0.64 -7.55 4.65
CA VAL A 135 1.47 -7.23 3.49
C VAL A 135 0.68 -7.46 2.20
N VAL A 136 0.68 -6.48 1.30
CA VAL A 136 0.08 -6.57 -0.03
C VAL A 136 1.20 -6.65 -1.08
N LEU A 137 1.25 -7.76 -1.80
CA LEU A 137 2.22 -8.06 -2.84
C LEU A 137 1.58 -7.91 -4.22
N ILE A 138 2.20 -7.14 -5.11
CA ILE A 138 1.72 -6.95 -6.48
C ILE A 138 2.80 -7.41 -7.44
N GLY A 139 2.52 -8.43 -8.25
CA GLY A 139 3.52 -8.98 -9.19
C GLY A 139 4.80 -9.46 -8.48
N GLY A 140 4.70 -9.87 -7.21
CA GLY A 140 5.82 -10.44 -6.46
C GLY A 140 6.15 -11.86 -6.94
N GLY A 141 7.35 -12.33 -6.61
CA GLY A 141 7.80 -13.69 -6.89
C GLY A 141 8.58 -14.28 -5.71
N VAL A 142 9.13 -15.48 -5.91
CA VAL A 142 9.78 -16.29 -4.88
C VAL A 142 10.72 -15.49 -4.00
N VAL A 143 10.42 -15.48 -2.70
CA VAL A 143 11.31 -15.05 -1.63
C VAL A 143 11.87 -16.33 -1.01
N ARG A 144 13.18 -16.37 -0.69
CA ARG A 144 13.82 -17.59 -0.12
C ARG A 144 13.23 -18.02 1.22
N ASP A 145 12.42 -17.18 1.85
CA ASP A 145 11.95 -17.37 3.20
C ASP A 145 10.57 -16.73 3.44
N PRO A 146 9.48 -17.33 2.94
CA PRO A 146 8.13 -16.82 3.15
C PRO A 146 7.43 -17.65 4.23
N ALA A 147 6.97 -16.97 5.29
CA ALA A 147 6.16 -17.60 6.33
C ALA A 147 4.99 -16.75 6.84
N PHE A 148 4.75 -15.56 6.27
CA PHE A 148 3.85 -14.57 6.84
C PHE A 148 2.35 -14.88 6.65
N ALA A 149 1.59 -14.88 7.75
CA ALA A 149 0.19 -15.32 7.76
C ALA A 149 -0.81 -14.32 7.15
N HIS A 150 -0.52 -13.02 7.14
CA HIS A 150 -1.49 -11.96 6.78
C HIS A 150 -1.12 -11.28 5.47
N LEU A 151 -1.22 -12.03 4.38
CA LEU A 151 -0.76 -11.60 3.06
C LEU A 151 -1.87 -11.53 2.02
N CYS A 152 -1.83 -10.52 1.18
CA CYS A 152 -2.64 -10.42 -0.04
C CYS A 152 -1.69 -10.38 -1.25
N HIS A 153 -1.91 -11.22 -2.26
CA HIS A 153 -1.12 -11.25 -3.50
C HIS A 153 -2.00 -10.95 -4.71
N LEU A 154 -1.67 -9.88 -5.42
CA LEU A 154 -2.23 -9.47 -6.70
C LEU A 154 -1.34 -10.01 -7.83
N ILE A 155 -1.87 -10.92 -8.66
CA ILE A 155 -1.13 -11.61 -9.72
C ILE A 155 -1.75 -11.34 -11.09
N GLY A 156 -0.92 -10.93 -12.05
CA GLY A 156 -1.34 -10.74 -13.43
C GLY A 156 -1.32 -12.03 -14.24
N ARG A 157 -2.41 -12.36 -14.92
CA ARG A 157 -2.48 -13.53 -15.84
C ARG A 157 -1.68 -13.35 -17.12
N LEU A 158 -1.35 -12.11 -17.46
CA LEU A 158 -0.50 -11.78 -18.60
C LEU A 158 0.90 -11.36 -18.13
N ASP A 159 1.22 -11.52 -16.84
CA ASP A 159 2.53 -11.21 -16.29
C ASP A 159 3.50 -12.34 -16.66
N PRO A 160 4.62 -12.06 -17.36
CA PRO A 160 5.63 -13.08 -17.64
C PRO A 160 6.23 -13.72 -16.37
N LEU A 161 6.14 -13.04 -15.23
CA LEU A 161 6.60 -13.51 -13.92
C LEU A 161 5.50 -14.24 -13.12
N GLN A 162 4.29 -14.43 -13.68
CA GLN A 162 3.19 -15.13 -13.03
C GLN A 162 3.60 -16.46 -12.38
N PRO A 163 4.37 -17.36 -13.04
CA PRO A 163 4.75 -18.65 -12.43
C PRO A 163 5.52 -18.48 -11.10
N ASN A 164 6.37 -17.45 -11.00
CA ASN A 164 7.10 -17.15 -9.77
C ASN A 164 6.17 -16.63 -8.67
N GLY A 165 5.14 -15.89 -9.04
CA GLY A 165 4.11 -15.40 -8.12
C GLY A 165 3.24 -16.53 -7.58
N GLU A 166 2.83 -17.46 -8.43
CA GLU A 166 2.08 -18.65 -8.01
C GLU A 166 2.91 -19.58 -7.12
N GLN A 167 4.19 -19.75 -7.42
CA GLN A 167 5.10 -20.48 -6.54
C GLN A 167 5.17 -19.84 -5.15
N LEU A 168 5.22 -18.51 -5.08
CA LEU A 168 5.24 -17.78 -3.82
C LEU A 168 3.95 -18.00 -3.00
N VAL A 169 2.78 -18.05 -3.63
CA VAL A 169 1.49 -18.32 -2.96
C VAL A 169 1.53 -19.64 -2.19
N GLY A 170 2.12 -20.68 -2.77
CA GLY A 170 2.22 -22.01 -2.16
C GLY A 170 3.06 -22.04 -0.88
N MET A 171 3.77 -20.97 -0.57
CA MET A 171 4.64 -20.88 0.60
C MET A 171 3.98 -20.13 1.78
N PHE A 172 2.76 -19.60 1.60
CA PHE A 172 2.01 -18.92 2.66
C PHE A 172 0.82 -19.75 3.15
N LYS A 173 0.53 -19.68 4.46
CA LYS A 173 -0.51 -20.52 5.07
C LYS A 173 -1.94 -20.17 4.63
N GLN A 174 -2.25 -18.87 4.49
CA GLN A 174 -3.60 -18.38 4.14
C GLN A 174 -3.57 -17.03 3.39
N PRO A 175 -2.92 -16.93 2.22
CA PRO A 175 -2.92 -15.67 1.48
C PRO A 175 -4.29 -15.40 0.83
N LEU A 176 -4.72 -14.13 0.82
CA LEU A 176 -5.73 -13.67 -0.13
C LEU A 176 -5.06 -13.53 -1.50
N VAL A 177 -5.50 -14.29 -2.50
CA VAL A 177 -4.93 -14.22 -3.85
C VAL A 177 -5.96 -13.67 -4.82
N LEU A 178 -5.65 -12.57 -5.50
CA LEU A 178 -6.50 -11.99 -6.54
C LEU A 178 -5.76 -11.98 -7.88
N PHE A 179 -6.32 -12.69 -8.86
CA PHE A 179 -5.82 -12.69 -10.23
C PHE A 179 -6.46 -11.57 -11.05
N HIS A 180 -5.69 -10.89 -11.90
CA HIS A 180 -6.18 -9.90 -12.85
C HIS A 180 -5.70 -10.16 -14.27
N ASP A 181 -6.44 -9.70 -15.28
CA ASP A 181 -6.12 -9.98 -16.70
C ASP A 181 -5.09 -9.02 -17.32
N GLN A 182 -4.43 -8.20 -16.51
CA GLN A 182 -3.34 -7.31 -16.92
C GLN A 182 -1.96 -8.00 -16.79
N GLY A 183 -0.93 -7.39 -17.39
CA GLY A 183 0.47 -7.85 -17.32
C GLY A 183 1.20 -7.47 -16.02
N HIS A 184 2.52 -7.29 -16.09
CA HIS A 184 3.36 -6.88 -14.96
C HIS A 184 3.18 -5.39 -14.60
N VAL A 185 2.05 -5.06 -13.96
CA VAL A 185 1.66 -3.68 -13.62
C VAL A 185 1.03 -3.61 -12.23
N VAL A 186 0.89 -2.39 -11.68
CA VAL A 186 -0.07 -2.15 -10.60
C VAL A 186 -1.48 -2.18 -11.20
N PRO A 187 -2.32 -3.16 -10.82
CA PRO A 187 -3.55 -3.42 -11.56
C PRO A 187 -4.65 -2.42 -11.23
N ARG A 188 -5.44 -2.10 -12.25
CA ARG A 188 -6.82 -1.67 -12.02
C ARG A 188 -7.65 -2.87 -11.58
N LEU A 189 -8.17 -2.83 -10.36
CA LEU A 189 -9.00 -3.89 -9.80
C LEU A 189 -10.47 -3.70 -10.16
N SER A 190 -11.20 -4.81 -10.37
CA SER A 190 -12.65 -4.81 -10.51
C SER A 190 -13.34 -4.40 -9.20
N ALA A 191 -14.64 -4.09 -9.26
CA ALA A 191 -15.41 -3.76 -8.06
C ALA A 191 -15.35 -4.89 -7.00
N ASP A 192 -15.45 -6.14 -7.43
CA ASP A 192 -15.39 -7.31 -6.54
C ASP A 192 -14.01 -7.47 -5.92
N GLN A 193 -12.95 -7.29 -6.70
CA GLN A 193 -11.57 -7.35 -6.22
C GLN A 193 -11.26 -6.22 -5.24
N LEU A 194 -11.77 -5.00 -5.51
CA LEU A 194 -11.69 -3.87 -4.57
C LEU A 194 -12.43 -4.17 -3.27
N CYS A 195 -13.59 -4.83 -3.35
CA CYS A 195 -14.33 -5.27 -2.17
C CYS A 195 -13.53 -6.28 -1.33
N GLN A 196 -12.93 -7.30 -1.98
CA GLN A 196 -12.12 -8.31 -1.30
C GLN A 196 -10.87 -7.70 -0.65
N LEU A 197 -10.11 -6.89 -1.40
CA LEU A 197 -8.95 -6.17 -0.87
C LEU A 197 -9.35 -5.22 0.27
N GLY A 198 -10.46 -4.49 0.12
CA GLY A 198 -10.99 -3.61 1.16
C GLY A 198 -11.39 -4.36 2.44
N GLY A 199 -11.99 -5.54 2.29
CA GLY A 199 -12.31 -6.45 3.41
C GLY A 199 -11.04 -6.91 4.12
N PHE A 200 -10.06 -7.40 3.38
CA PHE A 200 -8.76 -7.80 3.91
C PHE A 200 -8.07 -6.67 4.69
N LEU A 201 -7.95 -5.48 4.08
CA LEU A 201 -7.32 -4.33 4.73
C LEU A 201 -8.06 -3.91 5.98
N ARG A 202 -9.40 -3.95 5.98
CA ARG A 202 -10.21 -3.62 7.16
C ARG A 202 -9.96 -4.61 8.29
N THR A 203 -10.03 -5.90 8.00
CA THR A 203 -9.80 -6.97 8.98
C THR A 203 -8.43 -6.85 9.64
N HIS A 204 -7.37 -6.62 8.84
CA HIS A 204 -6.01 -6.67 9.36
C HIS A 204 -5.49 -5.31 9.86
N LEU A 205 -5.90 -4.18 9.28
CA LEU A 205 -5.37 -2.87 9.70
C LEU A 205 -6.17 -2.21 10.81
N LEU A 206 -7.48 -2.44 10.87
CA LEU A 206 -8.37 -1.74 11.81
C LEU A 206 -8.73 -2.58 13.02
N GLY A 207 -8.64 -3.91 12.96
CA GLY A 207 -9.09 -4.77 14.06
C GLY A 207 -10.59 -4.67 14.29
N SER A 208 -11.13 -5.58 15.10
CA SER A 208 -12.56 -5.82 15.37
C SER A 208 -13.27 -4.74 16.21
N ASP A 209 -12.95 -3.46 16.04
CA ASP A 209 -13.71 -2.34 16.65
C ASP A 209 -14.94 -1.94 15.81
N LEU A 210 -15.26 -2.71 14.77
CA LEU A 210 -16.58 -2.69 14.16
C LEU A 210 -17.36 -3.87 14.72
N ASP A 211 -18.26 -3.57 15.64
CA ASP A 211 -19.18 -4.51 16.28
C ASP A 211 -19.74 -5.53 15.27
N PRO A 212 -19.49 -6.84 15.46
CA PRO A 212 -20.17 -7.88 14.70
C PRO A 212 -21.66 -8.01 15.04
N ASP A 213 -22.14 -7.28 16.06
CA ASP A 213 -23.53 -7.31 16.56
C ASP A 213 -24.41 -6.15 16.05
N ALA A 214 -23.94 -5.35 15.07
CA ALA A 214 -24.85 -4.55 14.25
C ALA A 214 -25.67 -5.50 13.38
N SER A 215 -26.84 -5.90 13.90
CA SER A 215 -27.63 -7.07 13.49
C SER A 215 -27.85 -7.26 11.97
N PRO A 216 -27.99 -8.51 11.50
CA PRO A 216 -28.29 -8.87 10.12
C PRO A 216 -29.77 -8.60 9.82
N GLY A 217 -30.11 -7.35 9.50
CA GLY A 217 -31.51 -6.93 9.46
C GLY A 217 -31.91 -5.92 8.38
N ALA A 218 -31.06 -5.60 7.40
CA ALA A 218 -31.46 -4.78 6.27
C ALA A 218 -31.32 -5.58 4.98
N VAL A 219 -32.39 -6.27 4.63
CA VAL A 219 -32.70 -6.70 3.27
C VAL A 219 -32.45 -5.50 2.35
N PHE A 220 -31.44 -5.56 1.49
CA PHE A 220 -31.32 -4.61 0.39
C PHE A 220 -32.42 -4.95 -0.62
N PRO A 221 -33.41 -4.06 -0.87
CA PRO A 221 -34.34 -4.29 -1.97
C PRO A 221 -33.63 -4.03 -3.30
N PRO A 222 -34.06 -4.73 -4.37
CA PRO A 222 -33.45 -4.61 -5.68
C PRO A 222 -33.81 -3.25 -6.29
N CYS A 223 -32.87 -2.68 -7.02
CA CYS A 223 -33.01 -1.62 -8.02
C CYS A 223 -34.37 -0.88 -8.03
N LEU A 224 -34.39 0.37 -7.56
CA LEU A 224 -35.40 1.33 -8.02
C LEU A 224 -34.75 2.66 -8.40
N MET A 225 -35.05 3.04 -9.63
CA MET A 225 -34.83 4.34 -10.23
C MET A 225 -35.46 5.50 -9.43
N MET A 226 -35.00 6.71 -9.78
CA MET A 226 -35.65 8.03 -9.60
C MET A 226 -35.61 8.68 -8.21
N GLY A 227 -34.68 9.64 -8.09
CA GLY A 227 -34.91 11.05 -7.76
C GLY A 227 -35.92 11.45 -6.69
N ILE A 228 -35.46 12.24 -5.73
CA ILE A 228 -36.09 13.50 -5.30
C ILE A 228 -35.01 14.40 -4.68
N LEU A 229 -34.89 15.59 -5.25
CA LEU A 229 -34.26 16.80 -4.71
C LEU A 229 -34.80 17.11 -3.29
N ARG A 230 -33.98 17.72 -2.43
CA ARG A 230 -34.03 19.18 -2.18
C ARG A 230 -32.97 19.69 -1.19
N LEU A 231 -32.18 20.65 -1.70
CA LEU A 231 -31.76 21.95 -1.13
C LEU A 231 -31.36 21.99 0.36
N ARG A 232 -30.16 22.48 0.74
CA ARG A 232 -29.62 23.82 0.45
C ARG A 232 -28.09 23.84 0.53
N MET A 233 -27.50 24.85 -0.14
CA MET A 233 -26.08 25.26 -0.19
C MET A 233 -25.18 24.57 -1.21
N LEU A 234 -25.41 24.83 -2.50
CA LEU A 234 -24.36 25.35 -3.38
C LEU A 234 -24.99 25.89 -4.68
N GLN A 235 -25.55 27.10 -4.62
CA GLN A 235 -26.02 27.82 -5.81
C GLN A 235 -25.81 29.33 -5.67
N THR A 236 -24.53 29.68 -5.56
CA THR A 236 -23.94 30.99 -5.87
C THR A 236 -22.46 30.64 -6.02
N VAL A 237 -21.91 30.36 -7.19
CA VAL A 237 -21.57 31.33 -8.22
C VAL A 237 -21.39 30.56 -9.54
N LEU A 238 -22.38 30.64 -10.42
CA LEU A 238 -22.22 30.48 -11.86
C LEU A 238 -23.23 31.43 -12.49
N LEU A 239 -22.90 32.73 -12.45
CA LEU A 239 -23.47 33.81 -13.27
C LEU A 239 -22.74 35.12 -12.96
N ALA A 240 -21.45 35.12 -13.28
CA ALA A 240 -20.65 36.28 -13.68
C ALA A 240 -19.44 35.62 -14.38
N GLY A 241 -19.50 35.37 -15.68
CA GLY A 241 -19.61 36.41 -16.68
C GLY A 241 -18.20 36.93 -16.92
N MET A 242 -17.64 36.60 -18.08
CA MET A 242 -16.43 37.20 -18.63
C MET A 242 -16.29 38.68 -18.22
N THR A 243 -15.15 39.06 -17.63
CA THR A 243 -14.42 40.36 -17.78
C THR A 243 -13.52 40.61 -16.55
N LEU A 244 -12.21 40.35 -16.69
CA LEU A 244 -11.03 41.00 -16.09
C LEU A 244 -9.87 39.99 -16.27
N VAL A 245 -9.02 40.03 -17.29
CA VAL A 245 -8.13 41.12 -17.72
C VAL A 245 -7.45 41.77 -16.52
N LEU A 246 -6.16 41.44 -16.36
CA LEU A 246 -5.16 42.18 -15.58
C LEU A 246 -5.40 42.29 -14.07
N LEU A 247 -4.29 42.53 -13.35
CA LEU A 247 -4.13 42.62 -11.89
C LEU A 247 -4.08 41.24 -11.20
N LEU A 248 -2.95 40.67 -10.78
CA LEU A 248 -1.72 41.28 -10.29
C LEU A 248 -0.55 40.28 -10.41
N LEU A 249 0.37 40.62 -11.30
CA LEU A 249 1.79 40.64 -10.97
C LEU A 249 2.00 41.31 -9.61
N THR A 250 3.02 40.85 -8.88
CA THR A 250 3.65 41.47 -7.70
C THR A 250 2.85 41.49 -6.39
N CYS A 251 3.32 40.73 -5.39
CA CYS A 251 4.01 41.30 -4.22
C CYS A 251 4.40 40.21 -3.20
N CYS A 252 5.68 40.25 -2.81
CA CYS A 252 6.42 39.49 -1.79
C CYS A 252 6.84 38.06 -2.13
#